data_AF-A0A0F9RRH8-F1
#
_entry.id   AF-A0A0F9RRH8-F1
#
_cell.length_a   1.000
_cell.length_b   1.000
_cell.length_c   1.000
_cell.angle_alpha   90.00
_cell.angle_beta   90.00
_cell.angle_gamma   90.00
#
_symmetry.space_group_name_H-M   'P 1'
#
loop_
_entity.id
_entity.type
_entity.pdbx_description
1 polymer ?
#
loop_
_entity_poly.entity_id
_entity_poly.type
_entity_poly.pdbx_seq_one_letter_code
_entity_poly.pdbx_strand_id
1 'polypeptide(L)'
;MGFDKEAFLTAKFEPRTDDVPVGNSALQGFFDKGEKPVWKVRGLDGKEYGRAEVAAEANKNIEALVDALFGKSDKKKAEAIKKMMIGGDTPQDIAKRIAMLKIGSVDPEVNDELALKVCTVAPIEFLIITNKIIKLTGAGHVPGKPPPSGKTKESKQP
;
A
#
# COMPACT_ATOMS: atom_id res chain seq x y z
N MET A 1 16.24 8.58 -32.76
CA MET A 1 16.56 7.20 -32.35
C MET A 1 15.26 6.48 -32.08
N GLY A 2 15.14 5.22 -32.51
CA GLY A 2 13.96 4.38 -32.28
C GLY A 2 14.08 3.55 -31.01
N PHE A 3 13.00 2.87 -30.63
CA PHE A 3 12.98 1.95 -29.49
C PHE A 3 13.73 0.65 -29.82
N ASP A 4 14.70 0.29 -29.00
CA ASP A 4 15.47 -0.97 -29.12
C ASP A 4 14.68 -2.13 -28.48
N LYS A 5 14.04 -2.92 -29.34
CA LYS A 5 13.20 -4.05 -28.92
C LYS A 5 14.02 -5.20 -28.34
N GLU A 6 15.19 -5.47 -28.90
CA GLU A 6 16.02 -6.60 -28.51
C GLU A 6 16.65 -6.35 -27.14
N ALA A 7 17.17 -5.14 -26.92
CA ALA A 7 17.68 -4.72 -25.62
C ALA A 7 16.58 -4.75 -24.55
N PHE A 8 15.35 -4.33 -24.88
CA PHE A 8 14.24 -4.37 -23.94
C PHE A 8 13.83 -5.79 -23.57
N LEU A 9 13.69 -6.70 -24.54
CA LEU A 9 13.26 -8.08 -24.29
C LEU A 9 14.29 -8.92 -23.51
N THR A 10 15.56 -8.56 -23.59
CA THR A 10 16.64 -9.24 -22.88
C THR A 10 16.97 -8.64 -21.50
N ALA A 11 16.47 -7.44 -21.21
CA ALA A 11 16.67 -6.79 -19.92
C ALA A 11 15.92 -7.49 -18.79
N LYS A 12 16.55 -7.54 -17.61
CA LYS A 12 15.89 -7.95 -16.36
C LYS A 12 15.30 -6.73 -15.68
N PHE A 13 14.01 -6.79 -15.39
CA PHE A 13 13.27 -5.72 -14.75
C PHE A 13 12.87 -6.09 -13.33
N GLU A 14 13.11 -5.18 -12.41
CA GLU A 14 12.74 -5.32 -11.00
C GLU A 14 11.72 -4.24 -10.61
N PRO A 15 10.78 -4.55 -9.71
CA PRO A 15 9.85 -3.56 -9.21
C PRO A 15 10.58 -2.44 -8.48
N ARG A 16 10.13 -1.20 -8.70
CA ARG A 16 10.61 -0.06 -7.92
C ARG A 16 10.15 -0.24 -6.48
N THR A 17 11.02 0.09 -5.53
CA THR A 17 10.70 0.14 -4.10
C THR A 17 10.90 1.55 -3.56
N ASP A 18 10.12 1.93 -2.56
CA ASP A 18 10.28 3.22 -1.88
C ASP A 18 9.84 3.13 -0.42
N ASP A 19 10.36 4.05 0.39
CA ASP A 19 10.06 4.14 1.81
C ASP A 19 9.02 5.26 2.03
N VAL A 20 7.94 4.93 2.74
CA VAL A 20 6.89 5.88 3.10
C VAL A 20 7.05 6.26 4.57
N PRO A 21 7.43 7.50 4.91
CA PRO A 21 7.53 7.92 6.30
C PRO A 21 6.13 7.90 6.97
N VAL A 22 6.01 7.22 8.10
CA VAL A 22 4.76 7.14 8.90
C VAL A 22 4.94 7.71 10.32
N GLY A 23 6.00 8.48 10.55
CA GLY A 23 6.38 8.99 11.87
C GLY A 23 5.56 10.11 12.46
N ASN A 24 4.59 10.65 11.73
CA ASN A 24 3.64 11.65 12.26
C ASN A 24 2.23 11.05 12.41
N SER A 25 2.13 9.73 12.49
CA SER A 25 0.86 9.00 12.44
C SER A 25 0.62 8.11 13.65
N ALA A 26 -0.61 7.61 13.76
CA ALA A 26 -0.97 6.57 14.72
C ALA A 26 -0.13 5.28 14.57
N LEU A 27 0.51 5.06 13.41
CA LEU A 27 1.36 3.89 13.16
C LEU A 27 2.74 4.00 13.81
N GLN A 28 3.21 5.21 14.14
CA GLN A 28 4.55 5.42 14.71
C GLN A 28 4.79 4.57 15.96
N GLY A 29 3.78 4.40 16.82
CA GLY A 29 3.90 3.67 18.08
C GLY A 29 4.13 2.16 17.92
N PHE A 30 4.07 1.63 16.70
CA PHE A 30 4.32 0.22 16.38
C PHE A 30 5.70 -0.02 15.78
N PHE A 31 6.56 1.00 15.74
CA PHE A 31 7.96 0.90 15.37
C PHE A 31 8.85 0.98 16.61
N ASP A 32 10.01 0.33 16.56
CA ASP A 32 10.94 0.31 17.67
C ASP A 32 11.47 1.70 18.02
N LYS A 33 11.70 1.91 19.32
CA LYS A 33 12.12 3.21 19.85
C LYS A 33 13.51 3.57 19.31
N GLY A 34 13.58 4.63 18.52
CA GLY A 34 14.83 5.13 17.93
C GLY A 34 14.97 4.81 16.44
N GLU A 35 14.08 3.99 15.88
CA GLU A 35 14.02 3.77 14.44
C GLU A 35 13.24 4.87 13.73
N LYS A 36 13.55 5.09 12.45
CA LYS A 36 12.74 5.94 11.59
C LYS A 36 11.52 5.11 11.15
N PRO A 37 10.31 5.45 11.57
CA PRO A 37 9.10 4.70 11.23
C PRO A 37 8.82 4.87 9.73
N VAL A 38 9.20 3.86 8.95
CA VAL A 38 9.05 3.82 7.50
C VAL A 38 8.27 2.58 7.10
N TRP A 39 7.35 2.76 6.16
CA TRP A 39 6.61 1.67 5.54
C TRP A 39 7.18 1.43 4.16
N LYS A 40 7.75 0.25 3.92
CA LYS A 40 8.38 -0.06 2.65
C LYS A 40 7.37 -0.64 1.67
N VAL A 41 7.32 -0.08 0.46
CA VAL A 41 6.40 -0.51 -0.59
C VAL A 41 7.10 -0.72 -1.91
N ARG A 42 6.42 -1.39 -2.84
CA ARG A 42 6.85 -1.58 -4.23
C ARG A 42 5.74 -1.29 -5.24
N GLY A 43 6.15 -1.05 -6.48
CA GLY A 43 5.24 -1.09 -7.63
C GLY A 43 4.72 -2.49 -7.91
N LEU A 44 3.52 -2.56 -8.49
CA LEU A 44 2.90 -3.80 -8.96
C LEU A 44 3.24 -4.04 -10.43
N ASP A 45 3.29 -5.31 -10.83
CA ASP A 45 3.24 -5.68 -12.24
C ASP A 45 1.80 -5.64 -12.79
N GLY A 46 1.64 -5.86 -14.11
CA GLY A 46 0.32 -5.81 -14.75
C GLY A 46 -0.66 -6.90 -14.26
N LYS A 47 -0.17 -8.09 -13.89
CA LYS A 47 -1.02 -9.18 -13.39
C LYS A 47 -1.49 -8.88 -11.97
N GLU A 48 -0.61 -8.36 -11.15
CA GLU A 48 -0.88 -7.89 -9.78
C GLU A 48 -1.89 -6.76 -9.77
N TYR A 49 -1.70 -5.75 -10.63
CA TYR A 49 -2.64 -4.66 -10.79
C TYR A 49 -4.02 -5.17 -11.22
N GLY A 50 -4.07 -6.07 -12.22
CA GLY A 50 -5.33 -6.70 -12.65
C GLY A 50 -6.03 -7.49 -11.53
N ARG A 51 -5.28 -8.19 -10.66
CA ARG A 51 -5.85 -8.86 -9.48
C ARG A 51 -6.46 -7.88 -8.49
N ALA A 52 -5.84 -6.71 -8.31
CA ALA A 52 -6.39 -5.67 -7.45
C ALA A 52 -7.68 -5.06 -8.02
N GLU A 53 -7.78 -4.91 -9.36
CA GLU A 53 -9.03 -4.49 -10.02
C GLU A 53 -10.15 -5.51 -9.82
N VAL A 54 -9.88 -6.81 -10.02
CA VAL A 54 -10.90 -7.86 -9.82
C VAL A 54 -11.36 -7.93 -8.36
N ALA A 55 -10.45 -7.71 -7.39
CA ALA A 55 -10.80 -7.64 -5.97
C ALA A 55 -11.75 -6.47 -5.67
N ALA A 56 -11.64 -5.37 -6.41
CA ALA A 56 -12.55 -4.24 -6.33
C ALA A 56 -13.96 -4.57 -6.81
N GLU A 57 -14.07 -5.39 -7.85
CA GLU A 57 -15.35 -5.84 -8.40
C GLU A 57 -16.03 -6.89 -7.50
N ALA A 58 -15.25 -7.67 -6.75
CA ALA A 58 -15.71 -8.71 -5.85
C ALA A 58 -16.26 -8.21 -4.49
N ASN A 59 -16.73 -6.96 -4.42
CA ASN A 59 -17.16 -6.17 -3.23
C ASN A 59 -17.92 -6.88 -2.09
N LYS A 60 -18.55 -8.04 -2.33
CA LYS A 60 -19.31 -8.80 -1.32
C LYS A 60 -18.46 -9.25 -0.13
N ASN A 61 -17.14 -9.42 -0.31
CA ASN A 61 -16.28 -9.91 0.75
C ASN A 61 -15.88 -8.82 1.77
N ILE A 62 -15.91 -7.54 1.39
CA ILE A 62 -15.42 -6.47 2.26
C ILE A 62 -16.42 -6.15 3.36
N GLU A 63 -17.72 -6.16 3.06
CA GLU A 63 -18.75 -6.01 4.10
C GLU A 63 -18.64 -7.13 5.14
N ALA A 64 -18.43 -8.37 4.69
CA ALA A 64 -18.22 -9.52 5.56
C ALA A 64 -16.93 -9.41 6.39
N LEU A 65 -15.84 -8.91 5.81
CA LEU A 65 -14.57 -8.68 6.51
C LEU A 65 -14.67 -7.54 7.54
N VAL A 66 -15.37 -6.45 7.21
CA VAL A 66 -15.67 -5.37 8.15
C VAL A 66 -16.52 -5.92 9.30
N ASP A 67 -17.56 -6.70 9.01
CA ASP A 67 -18.40 -7.31 10.04
C ASP A 67 -17.61 -8.32 10.91
N ALA A 68 -16.64 -9.04 10.34
CA ALA A 68 -15.76 -9.96 11.05
C ALA A 68 -14.75 -9.24 11.97
N LEU A 69 -14.22 -8.08 11.55
CA LEU A 69 -13.22 -7.32 12.31
C LEU A 69 -13.80 -6.56 13.51
N PHE A 70 -15.02 -6.02 13.38
CA PHE A 70 -15.61 -5.19 14.43
C PHE A 70 -16.58 -5.97 15.34
N GLY A 71 -16.98 -7.19 14.94
CA GLY A 71 -17.91 -8.02 15.68
C GLY A 71 -19.25 -7.33 15.96
N LYS A 72 -20.13 -8.01 16.71
CA LYS A 72 -21.45 -7.46 17.08
C LYS A 72 -21.38 -6.28 18.07
N SER A 73 -20.24 -6.08 18.74
CA SER A 73 -20.03 -5.09 19.80
C SER A 73 -19.66 -3.70 19.29
N ASP A 74 -19.09 -3.57 18.08
CA ASP A 74 -18.67 -2.30 17.50
C ASP A 74 -19.47 -1.94 16.23
N LYS A 75 -20.75 -2.34 16.19
CA LYS A 75 -21.69 -2.09 15.06
C LYS A 75 -21.69 -0.64 14.58
N LYS A 76 -21.56 0.33 15.49
CA LYS A 76 -21.50 1.76 15.11
C LYS A 76 -20.25 2.11 14.30
N LYS A 77 -19.10 1.50 14.60
CA LYS A 77 -17.87 1.69 13.82
C LYS A 77 -17.94 0.95 12.49
N ALA A 78 -18.46 -0.28 12.48
CA ALA A 78 -18.70 -1.03 11.24
C ALA A 78 -19.62 -0.24 10.29
N GLU A 79 -20.73 0.30 10.80
CA GLU A 79 -21.64 1.17 10.05
C GLU A 79 -20.98 2.48 9.60
N ALA A 80 -20.13 3.11 10.43
CA ALA A 80 -19.41 4.32 10.06
C ALA A 80 -18.40 4.06 8.93
N ILE A 81 -17.72 2.92 8.95
CA ILE A 81 -16.78 2.49 7.90
C ILE A 81 -17.56 2.18 6.61
N LYS A 82 -18.67 1.43 6.72
CA LYS A 82 -19.59 1.18 5.60
C LYS A 82 -20.09 2.51 5.00
N LYS A 83 -20.41 3.51 5.82
CA LYS A 83 -20.81 4.85 5.35
C LYS A 83 -19.67 5.67 4.76
N MET A 84 -18.45 5.57 5.28
CA MET A 84 -17.27 6.21 4.68
C MET A 84 -16.96 5.63 3.29
N MET A 85 -17.13 4.32 3.12
CA MET A 85 -17.05 3.66 1.80
C MET A 85 -18.11 4.19 0.81
N ILE A 86 -19.19 4.81 1.27
CA ILE A 86 -20.25 5.37 0.41
C ILE A 86 -20.02 6.88 0.15
N GLY A 87 -19.12 7.55 0.89
CA GLY A 87 -19.13 9.00 1.07
C GLY A 87 -18.01 9.83 0.44
N GLY A 88 -17.07 9.27 -0.31
CA GLY A 88 -16.02 10.08 -0.96
C GLY A 88 -15.15 9.33 -1.96
N ASP A 89 -14.74 8.11 -1.61
CA ASP A 89 -14.20 7.10 -2.52
C ASP A 89 -15.25 5.98 -2.61
N THR A 90 -15.49 5.41 -3.79
CA THR A 90 -16.48 4.32 -3.92
C THR A 90 -15.99 3.09 -3.12
N PRO A 91 -16.89 2.19 -2.66
CA PRO A 91 -16.45 0.98 -1.94
C PRO A 91 -15.46 0.15 -2.76
N GLN A 92 -15.56 0.25 -4.09
CA GLN A 92 -14.64 -0.36 -5.05
C GLN A 92 -13.22 0.22 -4.97
N ASP A 93 -13.05 1.53 -4.80
CA ASP A 93 -11.71 2.11 -4.71
C ASP A 93 -11.00 1.69 -3.41
N ILE A 94 -11.73 1.65 -2.29
CA ILE A 94 -11.20 1.15 -1.03
C ILE A 94 -10.82 -0.34 -1.14
N ALA A 95 -11.68 -1.14 -1.76
CA ALA A 95 -11.43 -2.56 -2.04
C ALA A 95 -10.14 -2.79 -2.83
N LYS A 96 -10.00 -2.02 -3.93
CA LYS A 96 -8.81 -2.02 -4.77
C LYS A 96 -7.57 -1.64 -3.98
N ARG A 97 -7.64 -0.59 -3.18
CA ARG A 97 -6.52 -0.10 -2.36
C ARG A 97 -6.10 -1.09 -1.28
N ILE A 98 -7.04 -1.79 -0.65
CA ILE A 98 -6.75 -2.89 0.28
C ILE A 98 -5.97 -3.99 -0.44
N ALA A 99 -6.43 -4.41 -1.61
CA ALA A 99 -5.73 -5.43 -2.41
C ALA A 99 -4.33 -4.95 -2.85
N MET A 100 -4.20 -3.69 -3.28
CA MET A 100 -2.92 -3.08 -3.62
C MET A 100 -1.97 -3.03 -2.43
N LEU A 101 -2.46 -2.69 -1.24
CA LEU A 101 -1.64 -2.65 -0.03
C LEU A 101 -1.10 -4.05 0.30
N LYS A 102 -1.95 -5.08 0.25
CA LYS A 102 -1.52 -6.48 0.50
C LYS A 102 -0.43 -6.94 -0.46
N ILE A 103 -0.52 -6.58 -1.74
CA ILE A 103 0.42 -7.03 -2.78
C ILE A 103 1.69 -6.17 -2.80
N GLY A 104 1.54 -4.86 -2.64
CA GLY A 104 2.59 -3.87 -2.80
C GLY A 104 3.34 -3.52 -1.51
N SER A 105 2.88 -3.98 -0.35
CA SER A 105 3.64 -3.83 0.90
C SER A 105 4.81 -4.82 0.94
N VAL A 106 6.00 -4.31 1.27
CA VAL A 106 7.23 -5.10 1.39
C VAL A 106 7.59 -5.29 2.87
N ASP A 107 7.47 -4.23 3.65
CA ASP A 107 7.74 -4.27 5.09
C ASP A 107 6.86 -3.21 5.79
N PRO A 108 5.89 -3.63 6.64
CA PRO A 108 5.55 -5.02 6.97
C PRO A 108 4.91 -5.78 5.80
N GLU A 109 4.95 -7.11 5.82
CA GLU A 109 4.04 -7.92 5.01
C GLU A 109 2.60 -7.75 5.51
N VAL A 110 1.64 -7.62 4.59
CA VAL A 110 0.26 -7.25 4.93
C VAL A 110 -0.73 -8.33 4.54
N ASN A 111 -1.52 -8.79 5.52
CA ASN A 111 -2.70 -9.64 5.32
C ASN A 111 -4.00 -8.81 5.34
N ASP A 112 -5.15 -9.46 5.18
CA ASP A 112 -6.47 -8.79 5.19
C ASP A 112 -6.75 -8.03 6.49
N GLU A 113 -6.44 -8.65 7.63
CA GLU A 113 -6.67 -8.08 8.96
C GLU A 113 -5.88 -6.78 9.15
N LEU A 114 -4.58 -6.80 8.84
CA LEU A 114 -3.73 -5.61 8.96
C LEU A 114 -4.15 -4.52 7.98
N ALA A 115 -4.43 -4.87 6.71
CA ALA A 115 -4.85 -3.89 5.71
C ALA A 115 -6.12 -3.14 6.15
N LEU A 116 -7.12 -3.88 6.62
CA LEU A 116 -8.38 -3.30 7.10
C LEU A 116 -8.20 -2.52 8.40
N LYS A 117 -7.32 -2.99 9.29
CA LYS A 117 -6.98 -2.25 10.52
C LYS A 117 -6.35 -0.91 10.19
N VAL A 118 -5.34 -0.87 9.31
CA VAL A 118 -4.70 0.38 8.87
C VAL A 118 -5.71 1.29 8.18
N CYS A 119 -6.53 0.77 7.26
CA CYS A 119 -7.59 1.53 6.61
C CYS A 119 -8.56 2.17 7.61
N THR A 120 -8.83 1.50 8.74
CA THR A 120 -9.75 1.99 9.76
C THR A 120 -9.13 3.01 10.70
N VAL A 121 -7.93 2.73 11.22
CA VAL A 121 -7.35 3.50 12.34
C VAL A 121 -6.36 4.57 11.88
N ALA A 122 -5.80 4.42 10.68
CA ALA A 122 -4.84 5.33 10.07
C ALA A 122 -5.21 5.59 8.59
N PRO A 123 -6.41 6.13 8.31
CA PRO A 123 -6.93 6.26 6.95
C PRO A 123 -6.09 7.20 6.06
N ILE A 124 -5.47 8.23 6.63
CA ILE A 124 -4.61 9.15 5.87
C ILE A 124 -3.33 8.43 5.45
N GLU A 125 -2.70 7.67 6.34
CA GLU A 125 -1.53 6.85 6.04
C GLU A 125 -1.87 5.76 5.02
N PHE A 126 -3.01 5.10 5.18
CA PHE A 126 -3.51 4.14 4.20
C PHE A 126 -3.55 4.75 2.78
N LEU A 127 -4.09 5.96 2.64
CA LEU A 127 -4.12 6.68 1.36
C LEU A 127 -2.71 7.06 0.89
N ILE A 128 -1.82 7.53 1.77
CA ILE A 128 -0.45 7.90 1.41
C ILE A 128 0.34 6.67 0.91
N ILE A 129 0.27 5.56 1.62
CA ILE A 129 0.97 4.31 1.30
C ILE A 129 0.43 3.76 -0.03
N THR A 130 -0.90 3.64 -0.18
CA THR A 130 -1.50 3.13 -1.42
C THR A 130 -1.28 4.06 -2.61
N ASN A 131 -1.27 5.39 -2.41
CA ASN A 131 -0.88 6.34 -3.45
C ASN A 131 0.58 6.19 -3.85
N LYS A 132 1.49 5.89 -2.91
CA LYS A 132 2.88 5.58 -3.26
C LYS A 132 2.96 4.34 -4.14
N ILE A 133 2.24 3.28 -3.78
CA ILE A 133 2.15 2.04 -4.57
C ILE A 133 1.66 2.35 -6.01
N ILE A 134 0.60 3.15 -6.14
CA ILE A 134 0.07 3.59 -7.46
C ILE A 134 1.14 4.35 -8.24
N LYS A 135 1.84 5.31 -7.61
CA LYS A 135 2.91 6.08 -8.26
C LYS A 135 4.05 5.19 -8.75
N LEU A 136 4.50 4.22 -7.95
CA LEU A 136 5.57 3.29 -8.34
C LEU A 136 5.12 2.36 -9.47
N THR A 137 3.87 1.90 -9.42
CA THR A 137 3.26 1.07 -10.47
C THR A 137 3.20 1.84 -11.80
N GLY A 138 2.74 3.09 -11.79
CA GLY A 138 2.70 3.94 -12.98
C GLY A 138 4.08 4.29 -13.55
N ALA A 139 5.13 4.29 -12.72
CA ALA A 139 6.51 4.52 -13.15
C ALA A 139 7.18 3.28 -13.80
N GLY A 140 6.49 2.13 -13.79
CA GLY A 140 6.98 0.87 -14.32
C GLY A 140 8.20 0.30 -13.58
N HIS A 141 8.60 -0.90 -13.95
CA HIS A 141 9.80 -1.53 -13.42
C HIS A 141 11.08 -0.90 -13.99
N VAL A 142 12.19 -1.04 -13.25
CA VAL A 142 13.50 -0.54 -13.67
C VAL A 142 14.37 -1.69 -14.17
N PRO A 143 15.15 -1.50 -15.25
CA PRO A 143 16.15 -2.48 -15.65
C PRO A 143 17.32 -2.45 -14.67
N GLY A 144 17.72 -3.63 -14.17
CA GLY A 144 18.83 -3.77 -13.22
C GLY A 144 18.45 -3.56 -11.74
N LYS A 145 19.44 -3.63 -10.84
CA LYS A 145 19.23 -3.56 -9.39
C LYS A 145 18.90 -2.12 -8.97
N PRO A 146 17.79 -1.86 -8.27
CA PRO A 146 17.46 -0.51 -7.83
C PRO A 146 18.57 0.07 -6.94
N PRO A 147 18.90 1.37 -7.05
CA PRO A 147 19.82 2.00 -6.11
C PRO A 147 19.22 1.89 -4.70
N PRO A 148 20.04 1.59 -3.67
CA PRO A 148 19.54 1.46 -2.30
C PRO A 148 18.85 2.76 -1.85
N SER A 149 17.58 2.66 -1.47
CA SER A 149 16.88 3.70 -0.71
C SER A 149 17.51 3.74 0.68
N GLY A 150 18.31 4.77 0.96
CA GLY A 150 18.98 4.91 2.25
C GLY A 150 20.43 5.35 2.15
N LYS A 151 20.65 6.64 1.84
CA LYS A 151 21.77 7.36 2.45
C LYS A 151 21.19 8.40 3.40
N THR A 152 20.97 7.99 4.65
CA THR A 152 20.85 8.95 5.74
C THR A 152 22.17 9.71 5.79
N LYS A 153 22.14 11.02 5.51
CA LYS A 153 23.31 11.86 5.76
C LYS A 153 23.60 11.79 7.26
N GLU A 154 24.82 11.41 7.63
CA GLU A 154 25.32 11.59 8.99
C GLU A 154 25.17 13.06 9.35
N SER A 155 24.36 13.34 10.37
CA SER A 155 24.29 14.66 10.97
C SER A 155 25.64 14.93 11.63
N LYS A 156 26.42 15.88 11.11
CA LYS A 156 27.53 16.46 11.86
C LYS A 156 26.94 17.24 13.03
N GLN A 157 27.13 16.76 14.26
CA GLN A 157 26.88 17.56 15.44
C GLN A 157 27.98 18.62 15.61
N PRO A 158 27.64 19.81 16.14
CA PRO A 158 28.55 20.94 16.34
C PRO A 158 29.64 20.67 17.38
#